data_AF-A0A1A9MXU7-F1
#
_entry.id   AF-A0A1A9MXU7-F1
#
_cell.length_a   1.000
_cell.length_b   1.000
_cell.length_c   1.000
_cell.angle_alpha   90.00
_cell.angle_beta   90.00
_cell.angle_gamma   90.00
#
_symmetry.space_group_name_H-M   'P 1'
#
loop_
_entity.id
_entity.type
_entity.pdbx_description
1 polymer ?
#
loop_
_entity_poly.entity_id
_entity_poly.type
_entity_poly.pdbx_seq_one_letter_code
_entity_poly.pdbx_strand_id
1 'polypeptide(L)'
;MKKQKPPISLIEDTLVPHQPFENATSRLEQCFAFSHSKREPICIAVVGESRTGKSRVLTEFSDAHPITRSEEGLHIPILCVTAPSKPTVKGLAETMLEGMQDQTLNSGTENYKTRRLVRLMKECGTLMILIDEFQHFVDKASDRVIYDAADWLKTLVDKLRCVLVVAGLPSSVGILTQNEQFQGRFYAPVHMPRFDWKIEAHRDEFIAILGAFHESMSRYFDLPKLDDRGMAFRCYCGSGGLIGYVTKFLRQVVWNAIDGGKETITLADLAAAQDQAIWAEEGRTDLLNPFSRSFRPTPNDQLLSAAHTIGKSVEPPPKSRRGATGRSKRMTSREALSAT
;
A
#
# COMPACT_ATOMS: atom_id res chain seq x y z
N MET A 1 -33.18 24.25 -8.42
CA MET A 1 -32.28 23.34 -9.15
C MET A 1 -32.33 21.98 -8.45
N LYS A 2 -32.65 20.88 -9.14
CA LYS A 2 -32.63 19.55 -8.52
C LYS A 2 -31.18 19.22 -8.16
N LYS A 3 -30.87 18.97 -6.88
CA LYS A 3 -29.54 18.53 -6.46
C LYS A 3 -29.20 17.24 -7.22
N GLN A 4 -28.03 17.19 -7.85
CA GLN A 4 -27.52 16.01 -8.54
C GLN A 4 -27.36 14.89 -7.51
N LYS A 5 -27.71 13.65 -7.87
CA LYS A 5 -27.56 12.52 -6.94
C LYS A 5 -26.06 12.25 -6.72
N PRO A 6 -25.57 12.13 -5.47
CA PRO A 6 -24.17 11.85 -5.20
C PRO A 6 -23.76 10.48 -5.78
N PRO A 7 -22.57 10.38 -6.42
CA PRO A 7 -22.03 9.09 -6.85
C PRO A 7 -21.56 8.29 -5.63
N ILE A 8 -21.70 6.96 -5.69
CA ILE A 8 -21.22 6.04 -4.64
C ILE A 8 -19.69 6.10 -4.51
N SER A 9 -18.98 6.40 -5.60
CA SER A 9 -17.53 6.52 -5.73
C SER A 9 -16.99 7.92 -5.40
N LEU A 10 -17.81 8.82 -4.81
CA LEU A 10 -17.45 10.23 -4.60
C LEU A 10 -16.08 10.43 -3.96
N ILE A 11 -15.73 9.61 -2.96
CA ILE A 11 -14.47 9.74 -2.23
C ILE A 11 -13.30 9.16 -3.03
N GLU A 12 -13.50 8.06 -3.74
CA GLU A 12 -12.52 7.41 -4.59
C GLU A 12 -12.12 8.24 -5.81
N ASP A 13 -13.08 8.99 -6.34
CA ASP A 13 -12.91 9.87 -7.50
C ASP A 13 -12.31 11.23 -7.08
N THR A 14 -12.30 11.55 -5.78
CA THR A 14 -11.68 12.78 -5.27
C THR A 14 -10.19 12.55 -5.06
N LEU A 15 -9.38 12.87 -6.07
CA LEU A 15 -7.93 12.91 -5.95
C LEU A 15 -7.50 14.17 -5.16
N VAL A 16 -6.79 13.96 -4.06
CA VAL A 16 -6.26 15.05 -3.24
C VAL A 16 -4.74 15.06 -3.32
N PRO A 17 -4.15 15.90 -4.19
CA PRO A 17 -2.71 16.03 -4.28
C PRO A 17 -2.20 16.70 -3.00
N HIS A 18 -1.32 16.01 -2.31
CA HIS A 18 -0.64 16.44 -1.09
C HIS A 18 0.86 16.30 -1.32
N GLN A 19 1.69 17.03 -0.60
CA GLN A 19 3.13 17.14 -0.81
C GLN A 19 3.83 15.77 -0.91
N PRO A 20 3.61 14.77 -0.02
CA PRO A 20 4.16 13.42 -0.21
C PRO A 20 3.74 12.76 -1.53
N PHE A 21 2.49 12.93 -1.95
CA PHE A 21 1.96 12.37 -3.19
C PHE A 21 2.54 13.06 -4.43
N GLU A 22 2.61 14.39 -4.43
CA GLU A 22 3.21 15.18 -5.51
C GLU A 22 4.71 14.90 -5.64
N ASN A 23 5.42 14.82 -4.51
CA ASN A 23 6.84 14.46 -4.48
C ASN A 23 7.06 13.05 -5.05
N ALA A 24 6.21 12.09 -4.67
CA ALA A 24 6.30 10.73 -5.19
C ALA A 24 6.02 10.68 -6.70
N THR A 25 4.93 11.29 -7.14
CA THR A 25 4.55 11.35 -8.56
C THR A 25 5.65 12.02 -9.39
N SER A 26 6.15 13.19 -8.96
CA SER A 26 7.23 13.91 -9.64
C SER A 26 8.50 13.07 -9.75
N ARG A 27 8.81 12.30 -8.72
CA ARG A 27 9.98 11.42 -8.73
C ARG A 27 9.80 10.23 -9.65
N LEU A 28 8.60 9.64 -9.72
CA LEU A 28 8.27 8.57 -10.67
C LEU A 28 8.35 9.07 -12.11
N GLU A 29 7.78 10.24 -12.40
CA GLU A 29 7.88 10.91 -13.70
C GLU A 29 9.33 11.13 -14.12
N GLN A 30 10.14 11.65 -13.20
CA GLN A 30 11.56 11.85 -13.45
C GLN A 30 12.24 10.53 -13.85
N CYS A 31 12.05 9.47 -13.07
CA CYS A 31 12.63 8.16 -13.38
C CYS A 31 12.14 7.60 -14.72
N PHE A 32 10.84 7.74 -15.02
CA PHE A 32 10.24 7.29 -16.28
C PHE A 32 10.79 8.05 -17.49
N ALA A 33 10.93 9.37 -17.40
CA ALA A 33 11.54 10.18 -18.45
C ALA A 33 12.99 9.71 -18.75
N PHE A 34 13.81 9.48 -17.72
CA PHE A 34 15.19 9.00 -17.89
C PHE A 34 15.28 7.58 -18.45
N SER A 35 14.27 6.73 -18.23
CA SER A 35 14.23 5.35 -18.72
C SER A 35 14.35 5.23 -20.24
N HIS A 36 13.89 6.25 -20.98
CA HIS A 36 13.97 6.32 -22.44
C HIS A 36 15.42 6.31 -22.96
N SER A 37 16.37 6.79 -22.15
CA SER A 37 17.80 6.79 -22.51
C SER A 37 18.42 5.39 -22.51
N LYS A 38 17.82 4.41 -21.81
CA LYS A 38 18.27 3.01 -21.66
C LYS A 38 19.77 2.86 -21.37
N ARG A 39 20.37 3.83 -20.68
CA ARG A 39 21.81 3.83 -20.35
C ARG A 39 22.08 2.93 -19.16
N GLU A 40 21.35 3.15 -18.07
CA GLU A 40 21.51 2.42 -16.82
C GLU A 40 20.14 2.09 -16.20
N PRO A 41 20.03 0.96 -15.50
CA PRO A 41 18.83 0.64 -14.74
C PRO A 41 18.66 1.60 -13.56
N ILE A 42 17.41 1.99 -13.29
CA ILE A 42 17.06 2.86 -12.16
C ILE A 42 16.24 2.03 -11.19
N CYS A 43 16.64 1.99 -9.92
CA CYS A 43 15.82 1.40 -8.86
C CYS A 43 15.43 2.47 -7.85
N ILE A 44 14.16 2.51 -7.46
CA ILE A 44 13.66 3.42 -6.42
C ILE A 44 12.60 2.74 -5.57
N ALA A 45 12.47 3.17 -4.33
CA ALA A 45 11.43 2.68 -3.44
C ALA A 45 10.49 3.78 -2.99
N VAL A 46 9.21 3.44 -2.85
CA VAL A 46 8.16 4.27 -2.24
C VAL A 46 7.81 3.66 -0.89
N VAL A 47 8.12 4.36 0.20
CA VAL A 47 8.17 3.80 1.54
C VAL A 47 7.20 4.51 2.46
N GLY A 48 6.40 3.75 3.19
CA GLY A 48 5.42 4.31 4.12
C GLY A 48 4.63 3.24 4.83
N GLU A 49 4.01 3.60 5.95
CA GLU A 49 3.11 2.71 6.68
C GLU A 49 1.94 2.24 5.78
N SER A 50 1.28 1.15 6.19
CA SER A 50 0.04 0.77 5.51
C SER A 50 -0.95 1.93 5.57
N ARG A 51 -1.70 2.14 4.48
CA ARG A 51 -2.72 3.20 4.35
C ARG A 51 -2.17 4.64 4.30
N THR A 52 -0.91 4.86 3.90
CA THR A 52 -0.38 6.21 3.61
C THR A 52 -0.57 6.70 2.17
N GLY A 53 -1.21 5.91 1.30
CA GLY A 53 -1.51 6.32 -0.09
C GLY A 53 -0.52 5.84 -1.17
N LYS A 54 0.44 4.98 -0.81
CA LYS A 54 1.44 4.40 -1.75
C LYS A 54 0.80 3.79 -3.00
N SER A 55 -0.14 2.86 -2.80
CA SER A 55 -0.85 2.20 -3.91
C SER A 55 -1.57 3.22 -4.79
N ARG A 56 -2.15 4.29 -4.19
CA ARG A 56 -2.83 5.33 -4.97
C ARG A 56 -1.87 6.11 -5.86
N VAL A 57 -0.67 6.44 -5.38
CA VAL A 57 0.37 7.08 -6.22
C VAL A 57 0.72 6.17 -7.40
N LEU A 58 0.97 4.89 -7.14
CA LEU A 58 1.35 3.94 -8.20
C LEU A 58 0.24 3.77 -9.24
N THR A 59 -1.01 3.63 -8.79
CA THR A 59 -2.18 3.51 -9.68
C THR A 59 -2.38 4.78 -10.50
N GLU A 60 -2.39 5.96 -9.88
CA GLU A 60 -2.57 7.22 -10.60
C GLU A 60 -1.47 7.44 -11.64
N PHE A 61 -0.22 7.15 -11.28
CA PHE A 61 0.92 7.24 -12.18
C PHE A 61 0.82 6.26 -13.35
N SER A 62 0.35 5.04 -13.10
CA SER A 62 0.09 4.04 -14.15
C SER A 62 -1.07 4.46 -15.05
N ASP A 63 -2.15 5.02 -14.50
CA ASP A 63 -3.33 5.44 -15.26
C ASP A 63 -3.01 6.65 -16.17
N ALA A 64 -2.09 7.52 -15.75
CA ALA A 64 -1.54 8.59 -16.59
C ALA A 64 -0.70 8.07 -17.78
N HIS A 65 -0.25 6.81 -17.74
CA HIS A 65 0.52 6.15 -18.79
C HIS A 65 -0.19 4.86 -19.27
N PRO A 66 -1.37 5.00 -19.90
CA PRO A 66 -2.26 3.88 -20.11
C PRO A 66 -1.70 2.85 -21.09
N ILE A 67 -2.13 1.60 -20.89
CA ILE A 67 -1.96 0.53 -21.87
C ILE A 67 -2.71 0.92 -23.14
N THR A 68 -2.02 0.84 -24.28
CA THR A 68 -2.58 1.19 -25.59
C THR A 68 -2.43 0.02 -26.55
N ARG A 69 -3.36 -0.10 -27.50
CA ARG A 69 -3.29 -1.11 -28.56
C ARG A 69 -3.31 -0.42 -29.91
N SER A 70 -2.25 -0.60 -30.67
CA SER A 70 -2.09 -0.06 -32.02
C SER A 70 -2.02 -1.20 -33.05
N GLU A 71 -1.84 -0.84 -34.33
CA GLU A 71 -1.58 -1.81 -35.40
C GLU A 71 -0.25 -2.57 -35.19
N GLU A 72 0.70 -1.97 -34.47
CA GLU A 72 2.00 -2.57 -34.12
C GLU A 72 1.89 -3.57 -32.95
N GLY A 73 0.76 -3.57 -32.25
CA GLY A 73 0.47 -4.51 -31.17
C GLY A 73 0.06 -3.85 -29.86
N LEU A 74 0.27 -4.58 -28.77
CA LEU A 74 -0.02 -4.12 -27.41
C LEU A 74 1.18 -3.33 -26.88
N HIS A 75 0.95 -2.13 -26.38
CA HIS A 75 1.95 -1.28 -25.76
C HIS A 75 1.64 -1.09 -24.27
N ILE A 76 2.55 -1.54 -23.41
CA ILE A 76 2.45 -1.50 -21.95
C ILE A 76 3.68 -0.74 -21.44
N PRO A 77 3.63 0.59 -21.33
CA PRO A 77 4.79 1.39 -20.93
C PRO A 77 5.21 1.11 -19.49
N ILE A 78 4.24 0.86 -18.62
CA ILE A 78 4.40 0.61 -17.19
C ILE A 78 3.70 -0.70 -16.83
N LEU A 79 4.45 -1.64 -16.25
CA LEU A 79 3.91 -2.88 -15.70
C LEU A 79 3.69 -2.71 -14.19
N CYS A 80 2.43 -2.55 -13.78
CA CYS A 80 2.05 -2.47 -12.36
C CYS A 80 1.59 -3.85 -11.85
N VAL A 81 2.20 -4.34 -10.78
CA VAL A 81 1.89 -5.63 -10.15
C VAL A 81 1.90 -5.55 -8.63
N THR A 82 1.16 -6.43 -7.98
CA THR A 82 1.21 -6.61 -6.52
C THR A 82 2.09 -7.81 -6.19
N ALA A 83 2.99 -7.68 -5.21
CA ALA A 83 3.84 -8.78 -4.81
C ALA A 83 2.99 -10.00 -4.37
N PRO A 84 3.29 -11.21 -4.89
CA PRO A 84 2.50 -12.40 -4.59
C PRO A 84 2.63 -12.79 -3.12
N SER A 85 1.57 -13.35 -2.55
CA SER A 85 1.57 -13.90 -1.18
C SER A 85 2.60 -15.02 -0.97
N LYS A 86 3.02 -15.71 -2.04
CA LYS A 86 4.13 -16.65 -2.04
C LYS A 86 5.30 -15.99 -2.76
N PRO A 87 6.35 -15.60 -2.03
CA PRO A 87 7.39 -14.74 -2.55
C PRO A 87 8.47 -15.52 -3.30
N THR A 88 8.08 -16.31 -4.30
CA THR A 88 9.04 -17.06 -5.13
C THR A 88 9.29 -16.36 -6.45
N VAL A 89 10.46 -16.61 -7.06
CA VAL A 89 10.77 -16.15 -8.42
C VAL A 89 9.67 -16.55 -9.40
N LYS A 90 9.27 -17.83 -9.37
CA LYS A 90 8.13 -18.32 -10.18
C LYS A 90 6.84 -17.52 -9.93
N GLY A 91 6.46 -17.29 -8.68
CA GLY A 91 5.22 -16.57 -8.35
C GLY A 91 5.26 -15.12 -8.87
N LEU A 92 6.40 -14.45 -8.70
CA LEU A 92 6.56 -13.07 -9.19
C LEU A 92 6.54 -13.02 -10.72
N ALA A 93 7.19 -13.96 -11.39
CA ALA A 93 7.14 -14.08 -12.84
C ALA A 93 5.70 -14.32 -13.34
N GLU A 94 4.90 -15.13 -12.65
CA GLU A 94 3.50 -15.39 -12.98
C GLU A 94 2.63 -14.13 -12.85
N THR A 95 2.76 -13.37 -11.75
CA THR A 95 2.05 -12.08 -11.60
C THR A 95 2.48 -11.06 -12.64
N MET A 96 3.77 -10.99 -12.98
CA MET A 96 4.25 -10.10 -14.04
C MET A 96 3.73 -10.51 -15.42
N LEU A 97 3.66 -11.80 -15.73
CA LEU A 97 3.06 -12.29 -16.97
C LEU A 97 1.56 -12.00 -17.04
N GLU A 98 0.84 -12.08 -15.92
CA GLU A 98 -0.56 -11.68 -15.83
C GLU A 98 -0.74 -10.19 -16.17
N GLY A 99 0.09 -9.31 -15.61
CA GLY A 99 0.08 -7.88 -15.96
C GLY A 99 0.44 -7.59 -17.42
N MET A 100 1.22 -8.47 -18.06
CA MET A 100 1.49 -8.43 -19.50
C MET A 100 0.36 -9.03 -20.36
N GLN A 101 -0.79 -9.38 -19.77
CA GLN A 101 -1.95 -10.00 -20.43
C GLN A 101 -1.63 -11.35 -21.11
N ASP A 102 -0.67 -12.11 -20.59
CA ASP A 102 -0.31 -13.44 -21.11
C ASP A 102 -1.32 -14.52 -20.69
N GLN A 103 -2.01 -15.11 -21.68
CA GLN A 103 -3.00 -16.18 -21.46
C GLN A 103 -2.37 -17.50 -21.01
N THR A 104 -1.04 -17.65 -21.14
CA THR A 104 -0.33 -18.89 -20.81
C THR A 104 0.59 -18.74 -19.59
N LEU A 105 0.25 -17.82 -18.69
CA LEU A 105 1.08 -17.42 -17.55
C LEU A 105 1.54 -18.60 -16.66
N ASN A 106 0.72 -19.65 -16.51
CA ASN A 106 1.02 -20.83 -15.69
C ASN A 106 1.88 -21.90 -16.37
N SER A 107 2.07 -21.84 -17.69
CA SER A 107 2.80 -22.87 -18.43
C SER A 107 4.33 -22.73 -18.33
N GLY A 108 5.03 -23.87 -18.33
CA GLY A 108 6.49 -23.94 -18.42
C GLY A 108 7.27 -23.82 -17.10
N THR A 109 8.59 -23.98 -17.20
CA THR A 109 9.54 -23.84 -16.10
C THR A 109 9.78 -22.37 -15.74
N GLU A 110 10.37 -22.10 -14.57
CA GLU A 110 10.73 -20.74 -14.14
C GLU A 110 11.62 -19.99 -15.17
N ASN A 111 12.61 -20.68 -15.73
CA ASN A 111 13.47 -20.15 -16.79
C ASN A 111 12.69 -19.82 -18.07
N TYR A 112 11.73 -20.67 -18.44
CA TYR A 112 10.86 -20.44 -19.60
C TYR A 112 9.99 -19.20 -19.38
N LYS A 113 9.36 -19.08 -18.21
CA LYS A 113 8.56 -17.90 -17.83
C LYS A 113 9.37 -16.61 -17.85
N THR A 114 10.56 -16.63 -17.27
CA THR A 114 11.47 -15.47 -17.24
C THR A 114 11.84 -15.02 -18.65
N ARG A 115 12.22 -15.96 -19.53
CA ARG A 115 12.53 -15.65 -20.94
C ARG A 115 11.32 -15.06 -21.67
N ARG A 116 10.14 -15.61 -21.44
CA ARG A 116 8.89 -15.13 -22.04
C ARG A 116 8.54 -13.73 -21.55
N LEU A 117 8.63 -13.48 -20.25
CA LEU A 117 8.41 -12.17 -19.66
C LEU A 117 9.34 -11.11 -20.27
N VAL A 118 10.65 -11.39 -20.33
CA VAL A 118 11.62 -10.49 -20.95
C VAL A 118 11.27 -10.18 -22.40
N ARG A 119 10.84 -11.19 -23.17
CA ARG A 119 10.41 -11.02 -24.56
C ARG A 119 9.19 -10.11 -24.65
N LEU A 120 8.13 -10.40 -23.90
CA LEU A 120 6.88 -9.64 -23.91
C LEU A 120 7.11 -8.18 -23.51
N MET A 121 7.90 -7.94 -22.45
CA MET A 121 8.20 -6.57 -21.99
C MET A 121 8.97 -5.77 -23.04
N LYS A 122 9.87 -6.42 -23.80
CA LYS A 122 10.57 -5.75 -24.91
C LYS A 122 9.63 -5.46 -26.08
N GLU A 123 8.79 -6.42 -26.45
CA GLU A 123 7.83 -6.28 -27.55
C GLU A 123 6.74 -5.24 -27.24
N CYS A 124 6.31 -5.13 -25.98
CA CYS A 124 5.29 -4.17 -25.55
C CYS A 124 5.86 -2.79 -25.18
N GLY A 125 7.17 -2.56 -25.36
CA GLY A 125 7.80 -1.27 -25.04
C GLY A 125 7.81 -0.92 -23.55
N THR A 126 7.80 -1.90 -22.65
CA THR A 126 7.78 -1.66 -21.20
C THR A 126 9.08 -1.05 -20.71
N LEU A 127 8.98 0.12 -20.08
CA LEU A 127 10.12 0.90 -19.59
C LEU A 127 10.18 0.97 -18.06
N MET A 128 9.09 0.63 -17.37
CA MET A 128 9.04 0.65 -15.91
C MET A 128 8.22 -0.51 -15.35
N ILE A 129 8.67 -1.04 -14.21
CA ILE A 129 7.97 -2.03 -13.39
C ILE A 129 7.63 -1.36 -12.05
N LEU A 130 6.36 -1.40 -11.66
CA LEU A 130 5.89 -1.02 -10.32
C LEU A 130 5.49 -2.29 -9.57
N ILE A 131 6.10 -2.53 -8.40
CA ILE A 131 5.74 -3.66 -7.53
C ILE A 131 5.19 -3.10 -6.22
N ASP A 132 3.89 -3.24 -5.99
CA ASP A 132 3.22 -2.86 -4.74
C ASP A 132 3.22 -3.98 -3.70
N GLU A 133 2.97 -3.65 -2.44
CA GLU A 133 2.94 -4.57 -1.29
C GLU A 133 4.20 -5.43 -1.14
N PHE A 134 5.38 -4.85 -1.41
CA PHE A 134 6.66 -5.56 -1.38
C PHE A 134 6.96 -6.25 -0.03
N GLN A 135 6.34 -5.82 1.07
CA GLN A 135 6.41 -6.52 2.36
C GLN A 135 5.97 -7.98 2.32
N HIS A 136 5.06 -8.37 1.44
CA HIS A 136 4.69 -9.78 1.26
C HIS A 136 5.89 -10.64 0.84
N PHE A 137 6.87 -10.00 0.19
CA PHE A 137 8.12 -10.61 -0.20
C PHE A 137 9.00 -10.98 1.00
N VAL A 138 8.99 -10.14 2.02
CA VAL A 138 9.87 -10.25 3.18
C VAL A 138 9.24 -11.08 4.30
N ASP A 139 7.97 -10.84 4.62
CA ASP A 139 7.36 -11.38 5.85
C ASP A 139 7.14 -12.90 5.82
N LYS A 140 7.08 -13.49 4.63
CA LYS A 140 6.68 -14.89 4.40
C LYS A 140 7.78 -15.77 3.78
N ALA A 141 8.93 -15.17 3.45
CA ALA A 141 10.04 -15.84 2.81
C ALA A 141 11.12 -16.27 3.81
N SER A 142 11.91 -17.28 3.46
CA SER A 142 13.22 -17.46 4.09
C SER A 142 14.23 -16.49 3.46
N ASP A 143 15.29 -16.15 4.18
CA ASP A 143 16.36 -15.26 3.68
C ASP A 143 16.89 -15.68 2.30
N ARG A 144 17.00 -16.99 2.08
CA ARG A 144 17.39 -17.56 0.78
C ARG A 144 16.40 -17.20 -0.34
N VAL A 145 15.11 -17.32 -0.08
CA VAL A 145 14.08 -16.99 -1.07
C VAL A 145 14.05 -15.49 -1.35
N ILE A 146 14.27 -14.66 -0.32
CA ILE A 146 14.40 -13.22 -0.48
C ILE A 146 15.57 -12.88 -1.41
N TYR A 147 16.73 -13.50 -1.14
CA TYR A 147 17.95 -13.35 -1.93
C TYR A 147 17.76 -13.83 -3.39
N ASP A 148 17.15 -14.99 -3.61
CA ASP A 148 16.97 -15.56 -4.94
C ASP A 148 16.12 -14.64 -5.84
N ALA A 149 15.05 -14.03 -5.30
CA ALA A 149 14.25 -13.12 -6.12
C ALA A 149 14.80 -11.71 -6.22
N ALA A 150 15.53 -11.23 -5.22
CA ALA A 150 16.30 -10.01 -5.35
C ALA A 150 17.35 -10.14 -6.47
N ASP A 151 18.05 -11.28 -6.56
CA ASP A 151 18.95 -11.59 -7.67
C ASP A 151 18.23 -11.63 -9.02
N TRP A 152 17.06 -12.26 -9.04
CA TRP A 152 16.25 -12.39 -10.25
C TRP A 152 15.75 -11.03 -10.74
N LEU A 153 15.22 -10.20 -9.85
CA LEU A 153 14.78 -8.83 -10.15
C LEU A 153 15.94 -7.98 -10.66
N LYS A 154 17.10 -8.05 -10.01
CA LYS A 154 18.33 -7.39 -10.47
C LYS A 154 18.67 -7.81 -11.91
N THR A 155 18.70 -9.11 -12.16
CA THR A 155 19.01 -9.67 -13.48
C THR A 155 17.97 -9.25 -14.53
N LEU A 156 16.70 -9.20 -14.15
CA LEU A 156 15.59 -8.78 -15.03
C LEU A 156 15.74 -7.32 -15.44
N VAL A 157 15.96 -6.45 -14.46
CA VAL A 157 16.16 -5.01 -14.66
C VAL A 157 17.39 -4.72 -15.52
N ASP A 158 18.50 -5.44 -15.31
CA ASP A 158 19.71 -5.31 -16.14
C ASP A 158 19.48 -5.69 -17.60
N LYS A 159 18.72 -6.78 -17.83
CA LYS A 159 18.43 -7.28 -19.18
C LYS A 159 17.46 -6.39 -19.95
N LEU A 160 16.54 -5.74 -19.25
CA LEU A 160 15.52 -4.87 -19.84
C LEU A 160 15.97 -3.41 -19.92
N ARG A 161 16.92 -2.99 -19.05
CA ARG A 161 17.30 -1.59 -18.82
C ARG A 161 16.07 -0.71 -18.55
N CYS A 162 15.19 -1.21 -17.69
CA CYS A 162 13.97 -0.55 -17.26
C CYS A 162 14.14 0.05 -15.86
N VAL A 163 13.16 0.84 -15.43
CA VAL A 163 13.04 1.30 -14.05
C VAL A 163 12.34 0.25 -13.21
N LEU A 164 12.84 0.00 -12.00
CA LEU A 164 12.16 -0.78 -10.97
C LEU A 164 11.73 0.15 -9.82
N VAL A 165 10.44 0.19 -9.56
CA VAL A 165 9.84 0.84 -8.42
C VAL A 165 9.26 -0.21 -7.50
N VAL A 166 9.65 -0.21 -6.23
CA VAL A 166 9.06 -1.07 -5.20
C VAL A 166 8.34 -0.22 -4.16
N ALA A 167 7.08 -0.52 -3.87
CA ALA A 167 6.32 0.12 -2.80
C ALA A 167 6.06 -0.86 -1.67
N GLY A 168 6.25 -0.40 -0.43
CA GLY A 168 6.00 -1.26 0.72
C GLY A 168 6.27 -0.61 2.07
N LEU A 169 6.28 -1.44 3.11
CA LEU A 169 6.58 -1.02 4.48
C LEU A 169 8.06 -0.66 4.65
N PRO A 170 8.42 0.27 5.55
CA PRO A 170 9.80 0.65 5.82
C PRO A 170 10.73 -0.53 6.13
N SER A 171 10.25 -1.50 6.92
CA SER A 171 11.00 -2.73 7.25
C SER A 171 11.35 -3.55 6.02
N SER A 172 10.39 -3.76 5.13
CA SER A 172 10.55 -4.62 3.95
C SER A 172 11.46 -4.04 2.88
N VAL A 173 11.35 -2.73 2.65
CA VAL A 173 12.20 -2.02 1.68
C VAL A 173 13.61 -1.83 2.25
N GLY A 174 13.73 -1.61 3.56
CA GLY A 174 15.03 -1.49 4.23
C GLY A 174 15.96 -2.67 3.91
N ILE A 175 15.42 -3.89 3.89
CA ILE A 175 16.17 -5.11 3.53
C ILE A 175 16.69 -5.06 2.10
N LEU A 176 15.88 -4.61 1.13
CA LEU A 176 16.33 -4.47 -0.25
C LEU A 176 17.45 -3.43 -0.39
N THR A 177 17.33 -2.30 0.29
CA THR A 177 18.35 -1.24 0.23
C THR A 177 19.68 -1.65 0.86
N GLN A 178 19.64 -2.60 1.81
CA GLN A 178 20.82 -3.15 2.47
C GLN A 178 21.40 -4.36 1.72
N ASN A 179 20.59 -5.05 0.92
CA ASN A 179 21.00 -6.24 0.17
C ASN A 179 22.07 -5.89 -0.86
N GLU A 180 23.22 -6.57 -0.78
CA GLU A 180 24.38 -6.44 -1.68
C GLU A 180 24.01 -6.55 -3.17
N GLN A 181 22.95 -7.28 -3.51
CA GLN A 181 22.49 -7.42 -4.89
C GLN A 181 21.99 -6.11 -5.50
N PHE A 182 21.50 -5.21 -4.66
CA PHE A 182 20.93 -3.92 -5.03
C PHE A 182 21.72 -2.71 -4.50
N GLN A 183 22.82 -2.97 -3.77
CA GLN A 183 23.73 -1.93 -3.30
C GLN A 183 24.19 -1.04 -4.45
N GLY A 184 24.11 0.28 -4.22
CA GLY A 184 24.51 1.31 -5.19
C GLY A 184 23.56 1.53 -6.37
N ARG A 185 22.45 0.77 -6.49
CA ARG A 185 21.47 0.93 -7.59
C ARG A 185 20.17 1.60 -7.16
N PHE A 186 19.79 1.44 -5.90
CA PHE A 186 18.66 2.18 -5.35
C PHE A 186 19.06 3.63 -5.12
N TYR A 187 18.31 4.53 -5.73
CA TYR A 187 18.29 5.92 -5.32
C TYR A 187 17.65 6.06 -3.94
N ALA A 188 17.82 7.24 -3.34
CA ALA A 188 17.14 7.60 -2.10
C ALA A 188 15.63 7.30 -2.20
N PRO A 189 15.05 6.63 -1.19
CA PRO A 189 13.64 6.28 -1.19
C PRO A 189 12.76 7.54 -1.11
N VAL A 190 11.60 7.46 -1.74
CA VAL A 190 10.52 8.44 -1.57
C VAL A 190 9.71 8.02 -0.35
N HIS A 191 9.54 8.93 0.60
CA HIS A 191 8.77 8.67 1.80
C HIS A 191 7.33 9.19 1.66
N MET A 192 6.37 8.32 2.00
CA MET A 192 4.95 8.63 2.19
C MET A 192 4.60 8.39 3.67
N PRO A 193 4.95 9.34 4.55
CA PRO A 193 4.73 9.19 5.99
C PRO A 193 3.25 9.32 6.36
N ARG A 194 2.88 8.85 7.54
CA ARG A 194 1.64 9.30 8.18
C ARG A 194 1.74 10.77 8.57
N PHE A 195 0.62 11.47 8.60
CA PHE A 195 0.58 12.83 9.13
C PHE A 195 0.78 12.84 10.64
N ASP A 196 1.52 13.81 11.15
CA ASP A 196 1.76 13.99 12.58
C ASP A 196 1.24 15.36 12.99
N TRP A 197 0.23 15.37 13.86
CA TRP A 197 -0.38 16.61 14.32
C TRP A 197 0.56 17.48 15.14
N LYS A 198 1.67 16.95 15.67
CA LYS A 198 2.70 17.73 16.36
C LYS A 198 3.53 18.59 15.39
N ILE A 199 3.61 18.20 14.13
CA ILE A 199 4.33 18.93 13.08
C ILE A 199 3.36 19.89 12.39
N GLU A 200 3.66 21.19 12.43
CA GLU A 200 2.77 22.23 11.90
C GLU A 200 2.47 22.04 10.41
N ALA A 201 3.51 21.82 9.58
CA ALA A 201 3.33 21.58 8.16
C ALA A 201 2.43 20.36 7.87
N HIS A 202 2.60 19.25 8.60
CA HIS A 202 1.75 18.06 8.44
C HIS A 202 0.31 18.34 8.86
N ARG A 203 0.10 19.16 9.89
CA ARG A 203 -1.23 19.54 10.35
C ARG A 203 -1.95 20.39 9.30
N ASP A 204 -1.29 21.40 8.78
CA ASP A 204 -1.88 22.32 7.80
C ASP A 204 -2.22 21.57 6.51
N GLU A 205 -1.34 20.68 6.07
CA GLU A 205 -1.57 19.82 4.93
C GLU A 205 -2.71 18.82 5.15
N PHE A 206 -2.79 18.19 6.33
CA PHE A 206 -3.91 17.31 6.68
C PHE A 206 -5.25 18.05 6.70
N ILE A 207 -5.27 19.30 7.19
CA ILE A 207 -6.45 20.18 7.16
C ILE A 207 -6.83 20.49 5.70
N ALA A 208 -5.86 20.85 4.86
CA ALA A 208 -6.10 21.14 3.44
C ALA A 208 -6.69 19.92 2.70
N ILE A 209 -6.21 18.72 3.01
CA ILE A 209 -6.75 17.46 2.47
C ILE A 209 -8.23 17.31 2.83
N LEU A 210 -8.59 17.55 4.09
CA LEU A 210 -9.98 17.50 4.53
C LEU A 210 -10.82 18.60 3.88
N GLY A 211 -10.24 19.76 3.60
CA GLY A 211 -10.88 20.82 2.82
C GLY A 211 -11.24 20.37 1.41
N ALA A 212 -10.34 19.67 0.71
CA ALA A 212 -10.61 19.13 -0.63
C ALA A 212 -11.75 18.09 -0.61
N PHE A 213 -11.77 17.19 0.38
CA PHE A 213 -12.90 16.26 0.55
C PHE A 213 -14.20 16.99 0.91
N HIS A 214 -14.14 18.01 1.78
CA HIS A 214 -15.30 18.80 2.14
C HIS A 214 -15.89 19.53 0.92
N GLU A 215 -15.04 20.10 0.05
CA GLU A 215 -15.49 20.73 -1.19
C GLU A 215 -16.22 19.73 -2.10
N SER A 216 -15.68 18.52 -2.25
CA SER A 216 -16.33 17.46 -3.04
C SER A 216 -17.68 17.02 -2.45
N MET A 217 -17.73 16.81 -1.13
CA MET A 217 -18.93 16.36 -0.42
C MET A 217 -20.02 17.43 -0.30
N SER A 218 -19.64 18.69 -0.10
CA SER A 218 -20.57 19.83 0.11
C SER A 218 -21.41 20.16 -1.13
N ARG A 219 -21.00 19.67 -2.31
CA ARG A 219 -21.82 19.72 -3.55
C ARG A 219 -23.11 18.91 -3.43
N TYR A 220 -23.13 17.91 -2.56
CA TYR A 220 -24.23 16.96 -2.42
C TYR A 220 -24.89 16.99 -1.04
N PHE A 221 -24.12 17.26 0.01
CA PHE A 221 -24.58 17.21 1.40
C PHE A 221 -24.32 18.52 2.13
N ASP A 222 -25.21 18.89 3.04
CA ASP A 222 -24.91 19.85 4.10
C ASP A 222 -24.19 19.12 5.25
N LEU A 223 -22.97 19.54 5.60
CA LEU A 223 -22.13 18.83 6.56
C LEU A 223 -21.22 19.80 7.34
N PRO A 224 -20.76 19.42 8.55
CA PRO A 224 -19.74 20.18 9.26
C PRO A 224 -18.50 20.37 8.38
N LYS A 225 -17.92 21.58 8.44
CA LYS A 225 -16.65 21.88 7.79
C LYS A 225 -15.56 20.95 8.31
N LEU A 226 -15.00 20.13 7.42
CA LEU A 226 -14.02 19.12 7.80
C LEU A 226 -12.64 19.73 8.05
N ASP A 227 -12.35 20.86 7.40
CA ASP A 227 -11.15 21.67 7.50
C ASP A 227 -11.14 22.63 8.71
N ASP A 228 -12.26 22.79 9.42
CA ASP A 228 -12.26 23.50 10.70
C ASP A 228 -11.32 22.77 11.68
N ARG A 229 -10.40 23.51 12.31
CA ARG A 229 -9.31 22.94 13.14
C ARG A 229 -9.78 21.91 14.17
N GLY A 230 -10.93 22.15 14.80
CA GLY A 230 -11.52 21.22 15.77
C GLY A 230 -12.07 19.93 15.12
N MET A 231 -12.70 20.04 13.95
CA MET A 231 -13.19 18.87 13.19
C MET A 231 -12.03 18.09 12.58
N ALA A 232 -11.06 18.79 12.00
CA ALA A 232 -9.85 18.18 11.48
C ALA A 232 -9.10 17.39 12.54
N PHE A 233 -9.04 17.89 13.79
CA PHE A 233 -8.44 17.14 14.88
C PHE A 233 -9.24 15.89 15.26
N ARG A 234 -10.58 15.91 15.15
CA ARG A 234 -11.41 14.70 15.32
C ARG A 234 -11.10 13.66 14.23
N CYS A 235 -11.00 14.09 12.98
CA CYS A 235 -10.58 13.25 11.86
C CYS A 235 -9.18 12.68 12.05
N TYR A 236 -8.23 13.49 12.54
CA TYR A 236 -6.89 13.03 12.91
C TYR A 236 -6.93 11.95 13.99
N CYS A 237 -7.63 12.20 15.10
CA CYS A 237 -7.80 11.22 16.18
C CYS A 237 -8.52 9.95 15.72
N GLY A 238 -9.43 10.04 14.75
CA GLY A 238 -10.13 8.88 14.21
C GLY A 238 -9.31 8.07 13.21
N SER A 239 -8.31 8.67 12.56
CA SER A 239 -7.52 8.05 11.49
C SER A 239 -6.07 7.76 11.87
N GLY A 240 -5.56 8.35 12.95
CA GLY A 240 -4.14 8.33 13.30
C GLY A 240 -3.24 9.07 12.32
N GLY A 241 -3.79 9.97 11.50
CA GLY A 241 -3.06 10.64 10.42
C GLY A 241 -2.81 9.77 9.19
N LEU A 242 -3.49 8.63 9.05
CA LEU A 242 -3.42 7.77 7.88
C LEU A 242 -4.51 8.15 6.87
N ILE A 243 -4.11 8.62 5.69
CA ILE A 243 -5.04 9.06 4.63
C ILE A 243 -5.98 7.93 4.15
N GLY A 244 -5.52 6.69 4.15
CA GLY A 244 -6.34 5.54 3.81
C GLY A 244 -7.46 5.28 4.83
N TYR A 245 -7.27 5.65 6.10
CA TYR A 245 -8.36 5.61 7.07
C TYR A 245 -9.30 6.80 6.95
N VAL A 246 -8.78 8.00 6.64
CA VAL A 246 -9.63 9.16 6.32
C VAL A 246 -10.58 8.84 5.17
N THR A 247 -10.05 8.35 4.05
CA THR A 247 -10.86 7.97 2.87
C THR A 247 -11.84 6.85 3.18
N LYS A 248 -11.42 5.80 3.92
CA LYS A 248 -12.32 4.72 4.35
C LYS A 248 -13.48 5.23 5.21
N PHE A 249 -13.18 6.13 6.16
CA PHE A 249 -14.17 6.77 7.02
C PHE A 249 -15.14 7.64 6.21
N LEU A 250 -14.65 8.55 5.38
CA LEU A 250 -15.48 9.45 4.59
C LEU A 250 -16.35 8.69 3.58
N ARG A 251 -15.84 7.61 3.00
CA ARG A 251 -16.61 6.70 2.16
C ARG A 251 -17.81 6.14 2.91
N GLN A 252 -17.60 5.65 4.13
CA GLN A 252 -18.69 5.12 4.96
C GLN A 252 -19.72 6.21 5.29
N VAL A 253 -19.28 7.45 5.54
CA VAL A 253 -20.16 8.61 5.73
C VAL A 253 -21.06 8.82 4.50
N VAL A 254 -20.47 8.83 3.30
CA VAL A 254 -21.22 9.00 2.04
C VAL A 254 -22.19 7.85 1.81
N TRP A 255 -21.77 6.60 1.99
CA TRP A 255 -22.64 5.43 1.83
C TRP A 255 -23.85 5.48 2.78
N ASN A 256 -23.62 5.77 4.06
CA ASN A 256 -24.69 5.91 5.04
C ASN A 256 -25.68 7.03 4.68
N ALA A 257 -25.17 8.15 4.17
CA ALA A 257 -26.01 9.27 3.76
C ALA A 257 -26.85 8.92 2.52
N ILE A 258 -26.27 8.23 1.53
CA ILE A 258 -26.97 7.77 0.32
C ILE A 258 -28.05 6.75 0.69
N ASP A 259 -27.71 5.72 1.45
CA ASP A 259 -28.63 4.65 1.84
C ASP A 259 -29.78 5.19 2.71
N GLY A 260 -29.47 6.15 3.58
CA GLY A 260 -30.47 6.83 4.41
C GLY A 260 -31.25 7.93 3.69
N GLY A 261 -30.94 8.24 2.42
CA GLY A 261 -31.55 9.35 1.67
C GLY A 261 -31.34 10.72 2.34
N LYS A 262 -30.24 10.90 3.08
CA LYS A 262 -29.96 12.13 3.85
C LYS A 262 -29.32 13.19 2.97
N GLU A 263 -29.82 14.42 3.06
CA GLU A 263 -29.17 15.61 2.49
C GLU A 263 -28.26 16.33 3.49
N THR A 264 -28.41 16.05 4.79
CA THR A 264 -27.61 16.65 5.87
C THR A 264 -26.89 15.57 6.65
N ILE A 265 -25.58 15.72 6.80
CA ILE A 265 -24.70 14.84 7.57
C ILE A 265 -24.41 15.53 8.90
N THR A 266 -24.82 14.92 10.00
CA THR A 266 -24.61 15.46 11.35
C THR A 266 -23.36 14.88 12.00
N LEU A 267 -22.94 15.48 13.12
CA LEU A 267 -21.86 14.92 13.93
C LEU A 267 -22.15 13.48 14.41
N ALA A 268 -23.43 13.13 14.64
CA ALA A 268 -23.82 11.77 15.01
C ALA A 268 -23.64 10.77 13.85
N ASP A 269 -23.85 11.23 12.60
CA ASP A 269 -23.63 10.41 11.41
C ASP A 269 -22.14 10.12 11.20
N LEU A 270 -21.28 11.13 11.44
CA LEU A 270 -19.82 10.95 11.46
C LEU A 270 -19.40 9.93 12.53
N ALA A 271 -19.97 10.01 13.74
CA ALA A 271 -19.67 9.06 14.80
C ALA A 271 -20.05 7.61 14.41
N ALA A 272 -21.27 7.42 13.87
CA ALA A 272 -21.72 6.11 13.42
C ALA A 272 -20.84 5.54 12.29
N ALA A 273 -20.47 6.38 11.32
CA ALA A 273 -19.59 5.96 10.22
C ALA A 273 -18.18 5.62 10.71
N GLN A 274 -17.64 6.33 11.69
CA GLN A 274 -16.35 6.02 12.31
C GLN A 274 -16.36 4.63 12.95
N ASP A 275 -17.40 4.31 13.75
CA ASP A 275 -17.52 3.01 14.42
C ASP A 275 -17.68 1.85 13.41
N GLN A 276 -18.31 2.10 12.27
CA GLN A 276 -18.49 1.11 11.20
C GLN A 276 -17.22 0.95 10.34
N ALA A 277 -16.52 2.04 10.04
CA ALA A 277 -15.36 2.03 9.15
C ALA A 277 -14.10 1.49 9.85
N ILE A 278 -13.93 1.75 11.15
CA ILE A 278 -12.69 1.47 11.87
C ILE A 278 -13.00 0.49 13.00
N TRP A 279 -12.79 -0.80 12.70
CA TRP A 279 -13.10 -1.91 13.61
C TRP A 279 -12.21 -1.89 14.85
N ALA A 280 -12.84 -1.92 16.03
CA ALA A 280 -12.22 -1.71 17.33
C ALA A 280 -11.16 -2.76 17.75
N GLU A 281 -11.08 -3.96 17.12
CA GLU A 281 -9.99 -4.89 17.44
C GLU A 281 -8.64 -4.49 16.82
N GLU A 282 -8.61 -3.75 15.71
CA GLU A 282 -7.37 -3.14 15.15
C GLU A 282 -6.97 -1.87 15.92
N GLY A 283 -7.86 -1.38 16.80
CA GLY A 283 -7.74 -0.11 17.50
C GLY A 283 -8.26 -0.23 18.93
N ARG A 284 -7.59 -1.05 19.76
CA ARG A 284 -7.65 -0.92 21.22
C ARG A 284 -7.08 0.45 21.60
N THR A 285 -7.87 1.47 21.39
CA THR A 285 -7.70 2.78 21.96
C THR A 285 -8.80 2.89 23.00
N ASP A 286 -8.45 3.15 24.25
CA ASP A 286 -9.40 3.61 25.28
C ASP A 286 -10.00 5.00 24.94
N LEU A 287 -9.89 5.42 23.68
CA LEU A 287 -10.40 6.65 23.14
C LEU A 287 -11.89 6.49 22.88
N LEU A 288 -12.63 7.37 23.54
CA LEU A 288 -13.97 7.75 23.13
C LEU A 288 -13.99 8.10 21.64
N ASN A 289 -15.06 7.69 20.93
CA ASN A 289 -15.26 8.03 19.52
C ASN A 289 -15.01 9.55 19.29
N PRO A 290 -14.07 9.93 18.40
CA PRO A 290 -13.67 11.32 18.20
C PRO A 290 -14.79 12.24 17.72
N PHE A 291 -15.89 11.70 17.20
CA PHE A 291 -17.06 12.46 16.77
C PHE A 291 -18.19 12.46 17.80
N SER A 292 -18.02 11.83 18.96
CA SER A 292 -19.00 11.93 20.05
C SER A 292 -19.09 13.37 20.60
N ARG A 293 -20.24 13.73 21.17
CA ARG A 293 -20.48 15.04 21.79
C ARG A 293 -19.63 15.27 23.05
N SER A 294 -19.27 14.19 23.74
CA SER A 294 -18.40 14.21 24.91
C SER A 294 -16.92 14.39 24.56
N PHE A 295 -16.51 14.08 23.33
CA PHE A 295 -15.12 14.29 22.89
C PHE A 295 -14.79 15.79 22.81
N ARG A 296 -13.63 16.16 23.39
CA ARG A 296 -13.10 17.52 23.39
C ARG A 296 -11.90 17.58 22.43
N PRO A 297 -12.00 18.33 21.31
CA PRO A 297 -10.97 18.34 20.28
C PRO A 297 -9.82 19.29 20.63
N THR A 298 -9.23 19.12 21.82
CA THR A 298 -8.08 19.89 22.28
C THR A 298 -6.86 18.97 22.28
N PRO A 299 -5.82 19.25 21.46
CA PRO A 299 -4.63 18.42 21.42
C PRO A 299 -3.96 18.27 22.79
N ASN A 300 -3.65 17.03 23.15
CA ASN A 300 -2.88 16.67 24.33
C ASN A 300 -2.12 15.36 24.06
N ASP A 301 -1.10 15.05 24.86
CA ASP A 301 -0.23 13.90 24.61
C ASP A 301 -0.96 12.56 24.66
N GLN A 302 -2.01 12.43 25.48
CA GLN A 302 -2.81 11.20 25.55
C GLN A 302 -3.55 10.95 24.23
N LEU A 303 -4.24 11.96 23.70
CA LEU A 303 -4.97 11.86 22.43
C LEU A 303 -4.00 11.65 21.26
N LEU A 304 -2.86 12.33 21.25
CA LEU A 304 -1.86 12.19 20.19
C LEU A 304 -1.21 10.82 20.20
N SER A 305 -0.84 10.30 21.38
CA SER A 305 -0.29 8.96 21.55
C SER A 305 -1.28 7.89 21.09
N ALA A 306 -2.54 8.00 21.53
CA ALA A 306 -3.57 7.04 21.16
C ALA A 306 -3.98 7.14 19.68
N ALA A 307 -3.96 8.32 19.06
CA ALA A 307 -4.11 8.43 17.60
C ALA A 307 -2.96 7.71 16.88
N HIS A 308 -1.73 7.78 17.38
CA HIS A 308 -0.58 7.14 16.77
C HIS A 308 -0.60 5.60 16.87
N THR A 309 -1.38 5.00 17.78
CA THR A 309 -1.52 3.53 17.83
C THR A 309 -2.45 3.00 16.74
N ILE A 310 -3.31 3.85 16.16
CA ILE A 310 -4.24 3.46 15.09
C ILE A 310 -3.46 2.97 13.86
N GLY A 311 -3.85 1.79 13.37
CA GLY A 311 -3.28 1.15 12.19
C GLY A 311 -1.93 0.47 12.41
N LYS A 312 -1.40 0.46 13.63
CA LYS A 312 -0.22 -0.34 13.97
C LYS A 312 -0.64 -1.78 14.22
N SER A 313 -0.03 -2.72 13.50
CA SER A 313 -0.18 -4.15 13.79
C SER A 313 0.37 -4.46 15.18
N VAL A 314 -0.45 -5.07 16.03
CA VAL A 314 0.05 -5.74 17.24
C VAL A 314 0.94 -6.88 16.79
N GLU A 315 2.22 -6.90 17.18
CA GLU A 315 3.09 -8.03 16.87
C GLU A 315 2.45 -9.32 17.38
N PRO A 316 2.27 -10.35 16.54
CA PRO A 316 1.82 -11.64 17.03
C PRO A 316 2.87 -12.16 18.03
N PRO A 317 2.45 -12.83 19.12
CA PRO A 317 3.39 -13.35 20.10
C PRO A 317 4.44 -14.22 19.39
N PRO A 318 5.71 -14.18 19.84
CA PRO A 318 6.78 -14.91 19.19
C PRO A 318 6.38 -16.38 19.08
N LYS A 319 6.35 -16.90 17.85
CA LYS A 319 6.06 -18.32 17.58
C LYS A 319 7.05 -19.13 18.41
N SER A 320 6.55 -19.89 19.38
CA SER A 320 7.39 -20.79 20.15
C SER A 320 8.10 -21.71 19.16
N ARG A 321 9.43 -21.68 19.14
CA ARG A 321 10.21 -22.70 18.45
C ARG A 321 9.77 -24.02 19.05
N ARG A 322 9.04 -24.84 18.29
CA ARG A 322 8.81 -26.24 18.65
C ARG A 322 10.19 -26.85 18.84
N GLY A 323 10.60 -26.98 20.10
CA GLY A 323 11.80 -27.70 20.48
C GLY A 323 11.71 -29.08 19.86
N ALA A 324 12.82 -29.52 19.28
CA ALA A 324 12.99 -30.89 18.83
C ALA A 324 12.64 -31.82 19.99
N THR A 325 11.43 -32.38 19.98
CA THR A 325 11.09 -33.50 20.86
C THR A 325 11.98 -34.67 20.43
N GLY A 326 12.78 -35.12 21.39
CA GLY A 326 13.78 -36.14 21.19
C GLY A 326 13.23 -37.38 20.51
N ARG A 327 14.07 -37.98 19.66
CA ARG A 327 13.92 -39.35 19.17
C ARG A 327 13.61 -40.27 20.36
N SER A 328 12.35 -40.64 20.53
CA SER A 328 11.98 -41.83 21.29
C SER A 328 12.53 -43.04 20.52
N LYS A 329 13.53 -43.71 21.09
CA LYS A 329 14.00 -45.01 20.60
C LYS A 329 12.81 -45.97 20.66
N ARG A 330 12.23 -46.28 19.50
CA ARG A 330 11.37 -47.47 19.35
C ARG A 330 12.25 -48.70 19.54
N MET A 331 12.18 -49.28 20.73
CA MET A 331 12.67 -50.63 21.01
C MET A 331 11.85 -51.60 20.14
N THR A 332 12.52 -52.35 19.27
CA THR A 332 11.87 -53.36 18.44
C THR A 332 11.58 -54.60 19.28
N SER A 333 10.44 -55.25 19.01
CA SER A 333 9.89 -56.43 19.70
C SER A 333 10.75 -57.71 19.63
N ARG A 334 12.04 -57.59 19.32
CA ARG A 334 13.02 -58.68 19.22
C ARG A 334 14.04 -58.73 20.36
N GLU A 335 14.02 -57.79 21.30
CA GLU A 335 14.94 -57.76 22.45
C GLU A 335 14.30 -58.20 23.79
N ALA A 336 13.01 -58.58 23.79
CA ALA A 336 12.29 -58.98 25.01
C ALA A 336 12.27 -60.51 25.28
N LEU A 337 13.02 -61.33 24.53
CA LEU A 337 12.98 -62.79 24.62
C LEU A 337 14.36 -63.48 24.73
N SER A 338 15.37 -62.83 25.31
CA SER A 338 16.66 -63.47 25.59
C SER A 338 17.26 -63.17 26.96
N ALA A 339 16.43 -63.05 27.99
CA ALA A 339 16.89 -63.10 29.38
C ALA A 339 15.90 -63.96 30.19
N THR A 340 16.28 -65.22 30.34
CA THR A 340 15.82 -66.15 31.38
C THR A 340 16.07 -65.58 32.77
#